data_AF-A0A1U8N5G3-F1
#
_entry.id   AF-A0A1U8N5G3-F1
#
_cell.length_a   1.000
_cell.length_b   1.000
_cell.length_c   1.000
_cell.angle_alpha   90.00
_cell.angle_beta   90.00
_cell.angle_gamma   90.00
#
_symmetry.space_group_name_H-M   'P 1'
#
loop_
_entity.id
_entity.type
_entity.pdbx_description
1 polymer ?
#
loop_
_entity_poly.entity_id
_entity_poly.type
_entity_poly.pdbx_seq_one_letter_code
_entity_poly.pdbx_strand_id
1 'polypeptide(L)'
;MMLSAFCLIILFPHEIQPSNYLISLFSSLLIVCVWLVFYRNHALFAILSQADILLRGYFGWNSRRAIQVLDHVFPKDAATQPELIITYFGGNDSMGAHPSGLGPHVPLPEYIENMKQIVNYLKGLSDSTRLIFLTSPPVNEERVNKYASEHFSHLVRTNELCQTYADACVKLCQELDVKVVNLFTAFQQRENWMTDCFTDGVHLSAEGSKIVVAEILKVLKEAEWKPSLHWKSMPTEFSEDSPYDIVGADGKTTLNASEWTFHREIQWD
;
A
#
# COMPACT_ATOMS: atom_id res chain seq x y z
N MET A 1 -8.53 22.20 -15.14
CA MET A 1 -8.85 22.38 -13.71
C MET A 1 -9.78 21.24 -13.28
N MET A 2 -9.25 20.23 -12.60
CA MET A 2 -10.03 19.31 -11.76
C MET A 2 -9.05 18.68 -10.76
N LEU A 3 -8.83 19.41 -9.67
CA LEU A 3 -8.32 18.89 -8.41
C LEU A 3 -9.43 18.04 -7.79
N SER A 4 -9.20 16.74 -7.60
CA SER A 4 -9.89 15.96 -6.57
C SER A 4 -9.23 14.60 -6.36
N ALA A 5 -7.98 14.59 -5.90
CA ALA A 5 -7.53 13.54 -5.00
C ALA A 5 -7.51 14.19 -3.61
N PHE A 6 -8.65 14.14 -2.91
CA PHE A 6 -8.69 14.50 -1.50
C PHE A 6 -7.81 13.50 -0.75
N CYS A 7 -6.58 13.90 -0.49
CA CYS A 7 -5.67 13.19 0.40
C CYS A 7 -6.14 13.48 1.82
N LEU A 8 -7.03 12.63 2.37
CA LEU A 8 -7.22 12.60 3.81
C LEU A 8 -5.96 11.96 4.40
N ILE A 9 -4.95 12.78 4.68
CA ILE A 9 -3.88 12.38 5.58
C ILE A 9 -4.51 12.38 6.97
N ILE A 10 -4.94 11.21 7.46
CA ILE A 10 -5.13 11.05 8.91
C ILE A 10 -3.72 11.00 9.50
N LEU A 11 -3.14 12.19 9.71
CA LEU A 11 -2.16 12.35 10.77
C LEU A 11 -3.00 12.21 12.04
N PHE A 12 -2.80 11.17 12.84
CA PHE A 12 -3.17 11.27 14.24
C PHE A 12 -2.14 12.22 14.86
N PRO A 13 -2.51 13.46 15.22
CA PRO A 13 -1.69 14.24 16.11
C PRO A 13 -1.99 13.70 17.52
N HIS A 14 -1.00 13.10 18.16
CA HIS A 14 -1.04 12.58 19.52
C HIS A 14 -1.85 11.30 19.76
N GLU A 15 -1.20 10.41 20.50
CA GLU A 15 -1.67 9.18 21.14
C GLU A 15 -2.45 8.23 20.24
N ILE A 16 -1.70 7.33 19.59
CA ILE A 16 -2.22 6.04 19.11
C ILE A 16 -2.85 5.36 20.32
N GLN A 17 -4.19 5.23 20.33
CA GLN A 17 -4.86 4.36 21.28
C GLN A 17 -4.46 2.92 20.99
N PRO A 18 -4.45 2.02 21.99
CA PRO A 18 -3.88 0.70 21.81
C PRO A 18 -4.85 -0.21 21.03
N SER A 19 -4.94 -0.03 19.71
CA SER A 19 -5.26 -1.17 18.86
C SER A 19 -4.10 -2.17 18.97
N ASN A 20 -4.39 -3.46 18.87
CA ASN A 20 -3.37 -4.50 19.02
C ASN A 20 -2.40 -4.58 17.83
N TYR A 21 -2.68 -3.90 16.71
CA TYR A 21 -1.91 -3.98 15.48
C TYR A 21 -1.85 -2.62 14.77
N LEU A 22 -0.63 -2.21 14.40
CA LEU A 22 -0.31 -1.01 13.66
C LEU A 22 0.24 -1.37 12.27
N ILE A 23 -0.51 -0.98 11.24
CA ILE A 23 -0.14 -1.17 9.83
C ILE A 23 0.31 0.17 9.26
N SER A 24 1.53 0.24 8.72
CA SER A 24 2.06 1.44 8.07
C SER A 24 2.20 1.26 6.56
N LEU A 25 1.83 2.29 5.80
CA LEU A 25 1.95 2.35 4.35
C LEU A 25 2.93 3.44 3.96
N PHE A 26 4.13 3.05 3.53
CA PHE A 26 5.19 3.98 3.17
C PHE A 26 5.44 3.98 1.66
N SER A 27 5.05 5.06 0.98
CA SER A 27 4.98 5.01 -0.48
C SER A 27 5.12 6.36 -1.20
N SER A 28 5.33 6.30 -2.51
CA SER A 28 4.91 7.39 -3.40
C SER A 28 3.37 7.37 -3.60
N LEU A 29 2.71 8.53 -3.76
CA LEU A 29 1.24 8.70 -3.65
C LEU A 29 0.37 7.75 -4.49
N LEU A 30 0.92 7.07 -5.50
CA LEU A 30 0.20 6.10 -6.34
C LEU A 30 -0.62 5.09 -5.53
N ILE A 31 -0.09 4.68 -4.37
CA ILE A 31 -0.68 3.62 -3.54
C ILE A 31 -1.50 4.17 -2.37
N VAL A 32 -1.31 5.43 -1.95
CA VAL A 32 -2.21 6.03 -0.94
C VAL A 32 -3.62 6.23 -1.49
N CYS A 33 -3.77 6.47 -2.81
CA CYS A 33 -5.08 6.52 -3.44
C CYS A 33 -5.81 5.16 -3.45
N VAL A 34 -5.08 4.03 -3.41
CA VAL A 34 -5.66 2.68 -3.27
C VAL A 34 -6.42 2.55 -1.96
N TRP A 35 -5.89 3.14 -0.89
CA TRP A 35 -6.48 3.04 0.45
C TRP A 35 -7.74 3.90 0.62
N LEU A 36 -7.88 4.99 -0.14
CA LEU A 36 -9.13 5.76 -0.23
C LEU A 36 -10.25 4.99 -0.96
N VAL A 37 -9.89 4.17 -1.95
CA VAL A 37 -10.83 3.25 -2.60
C VAL A 37 -11.20 2.08 -1.68
N PHE A 38 -10.25 1.59 -0.89
CA PHE A 38 -10.44 0.62 0.21
C PHE A 38 -11.48 1.11 1.23
N TYR A 39 -11.40 2.39 1.63
CA TYR A 39 -12.36 3.04 2.54
C TYR A 39 -13.77 3.06 1.94
N ARG A 40 -13.89 3.28 0.62
CA ARG A 40 -15.18 3.34 -0.09
C ARG A 40 -15.79 1.99 -0.45
N ASN A 41 -15.02 0.90 -0.47
CA ASN A 41 -15.49 -0.42 -0.94
C ASN A 41 -15.64 -1.47 0.19
N HIS A 42 -15.85 -1.04 1.44
CA HIS A 42 -16.22 -1.90 2.59
C HIS A 42 -15.21 -2.99 3.03
N ALA A 43 -14.11 -3.22 2.30
CA ALA A 43 -13.05 -4.15 2.71
C ALA A 43 -12.33 -3.70 4.00
N LEU A 44 -12.22 -2.38 4.18
CA LEU A 44 -11.55 -1.77 5.34
C LEU A 44 -12.31 -1.97 6.65
N PHE A 45 -13.64 -2.13 6.63
CA PHE A 45 -14.45 -2.14 7.86
C PHE A 45 -14.09 -3.29 8.81
N ALA A 46 -13.69 -4.46 8.28
CA ALA A 46 -13.23 -5.59 9.10
C ALA A 46 -11.71 -5.65 9.27
N ILE A 47 -10.99 -4.57 8.96
CA ILE A 47 -9.59 -4.37 9.38
C ILE A 47 -9.52 -3.22 10.38
N LEU A 48 -10.37 -2.19 10.26
CA LEU A 48 -10.39 -1.01 11.14
C LEU A 48 -10.78 -1.33 12.58
N SER A 49 -11.56 -2.38 12.83
CA SER A 49 -11.86 -2.83 14.19
C SER A 49 -10.79 -3.77 14.75
N GLN A 50 -9.71 -4.02 14.01
CA GLN A 50 -8.63 -4.93 14.39
C GLN A 50 -7.25 -4.26 14.39
N ALA A 51 -7.06 -3.22 13.57
CA ALA A 51 -5.77 -2.59 13.36
C ALA A 51 -5.86 -1.10 12.99
N ASP A 52 -4.94 -0.31 13.53
CA ASP A 52 -4.68 1.06 13.09
C ASP A 52 -3.91 1.09 11.77
N ILE A 53 -4.30 1.98 10.87
CA ILE A 53 -3.63 2.16 9.57
C ILE A 53 -3.02 3.55 9.47
N LEU A 54 -1.70 3.62 9.40
CA LEU A 54 -0.93 4.84 9.19
C LEU A 54 -0.55 5.02 7.72
N LEU A 55 -1.04 6.10 7.12
CA LEU A 55 -0.70 6.47 5.74
C LEU A 55 0.50 7.43 5.72
N ARG A 56 1.56 7.05 4.98
CA ARG A 56 2.78 7.84 4.74
C ARG A 56 3.12 7.85 3.25
N GLY A 57 2.19 8.38 2.45
CA GLY A 57 2.36 8.55 1.00
C GLY A 57 2.75 9.95 0.62
N TYR A 58 3.76 10.07 -0.24
CA TYR A 58 4.28 11.36 -0.66
C TYR A 58 4.30 11.49 -2.19
N PHE A 59 3.62 12.51 -2.70
CA PHE A 59 3.48 12.73 -4.15
C PHE A 59 4.83 13.04 -4.80
N GLY A 60 5.11 12.38 -5.93
CA GLY A 60 6.34 12.58 -6.70
C GLY A 60 7.63 12.09 -6.04
N TRP A 61 7.54 11.37 -4.92
CA TRP A 61 8.74 10.82 -4.27
C TRP A 61 9.28 9.59 -4.99
N ASN A 62 10.59 9.41 -4.87
CA ASN A 62 11.36 8.25 -5.32
C ASN A 62 12.15 7.68 -4.13
N SER A 63 12.88 6.59 -4.35
CA SER A 63 13.67 5.92 -3.31
C SER A 63 14.73 6.82 -2.66
N ARG A 64 15.34 7.76 -3.39
CA ARG A 64 16.29 8.74 -2.81
C ARG A 64 15.69 9.59 -1.72
N ARG A 65 14.45 10.07 -1.93
CA ARG A 65 13.76 10.87 -0.91
C ARG A 65 13.33 10.03 0.27
N ALA A 66 12.95 8.78 0.02
CA ALA A 66 12.52 7.85 1.05
C ALA A 66 13.64 7.58 2.08
N ILE A 67 14.85 7.24 1.61
CA ILE A 67 15.98 6.92 2.49
C ILE A 67 16.35 8.07 3.44
N GLN A 68 16.17 9.32 3.00
CA GLN A 68 16.55 10.51 3.78
C GLN A 68 15.69 10.73 5.03
N VAL A 69 14.51 10.11 5.10
CA VAL A 69 13.54 10.36 6.16
C VAL A 69 13.15 9.11 6.94
N LEU A 70 13.82 7.97 6.72
CA LEU A 70 13.50 6.71 7.38
C LEU A 70 13.46 6.85 8.92
N ASP A 71 14.48 7.46 9.52
CA ASP A 71 14.52 7.71 10.98
C ASP A 71 13.42 8.67 11.46
N HIS A 72 12.94 9.57 10.60
CA HIS A 72 11.88 10.51 10.97
C HIS A 72 10.49 9.86 10.87
N VAL A 73 10.27 9.00 9.88
CA VAL A 73 8.99 8.32 9.65
C VAL A 73 8.86 7.10 10.56
N PHE A 74 9.97 6.41 10.83
CA PHE A 74 10.04 5.20 11.65
C PHE A 74 11.20 5.32 12.66
N PRO A 75 11.07 6.15 13.70
CA PRO A 75 12.09 6.24 14.74
C PRO A 75 12.28 4.88 15.42
N LYS A 76 13.54 4.43 15.57
CA LYS A 76 13.83 3.13 16.19
C LYS A 76 13.47 3.06 17.67
N ASP A 77 13.42 4.21 18.33
CA ASP A 77 13.06 4.40 19.73
C ASP A 77 11.57 4.73 19.93
N ALA A 78 10.75 4.65 18.88
CA ALA A 78 9.31 4.80 19.01
C ALA A 78 8.75 3.76 20.00
N ALA A 79 7.83 4.19 20.87
CA ALA A 79 7.23 3.34 21.91
C ALA A 79 6.52 2.10 21.32
N THR A 80 5.97 2.23 20.12
CA THR A 80 5.31 1.16 19.37
C THR A 80 5.87 1.14 17.95
N GLN A 81 6.32 -0.03 17.50
CA GLN A 81 6.75 -0.26 16.12
C GLN A 81 5.62 -0.92 15.32
N PRO A 82 5.47 -0.64 14.01
CA PRO A 82 4.44 -1.29 13.20
C PRO A 82 4.65 -2.80 13.07
N GLU A 83 3.58 -3.58 13.21
CA GLU A 83 3.54 -5.02 12.96
C GLU A 83 3.63 -5.32 11.46
N LEU A 84 3.11 -4.43 10.62
CA LEU A 84 3.17 -4.54 9.17
C LEU A 84 3.59 -3.22 8.53
N ILE A 85 4.55 -3.27 7.61
CA ILE A 85 4.90 -2.14 6.76
C ILE A 85 4.79 -2.56 5.29
N ILE A 86 3.88 -1.91 4.57
CA ILE A 86 3.71 -2.08 3.13
C ILE A 86 4.42 -0.92 2.43
N THR A 87 5.44 -1.26 1.63
CA THR A 87 6.36 -0.28 1.03
C THR A 87 6.24 -0.22 -0.48
N TYR A 88 6.20 0.98 -1.07
CA TYR A 88 6.17 1.19 -2.51
C TYR A 88 7.02 2.36 -3.02
N PHE A 89 8.10 2.00 -3.70
CA PHE A 89 8.91 2.88 -4.55
C PHE A 89 9.27 2.12 -5.84
N GLY A 90 9.67 2.82 -6.90
CA GLY A 90 9.90 2.21 -8.21
C GLY A 90 9.08 2.86 -9.33
N GLY A 91 7.89 3.39 -9.03
CA GLY A 91 7.06 4.05 -10.03
C GLY A 91 7.71 5.31 -10.61
N ASN A 92 8.19 6.20 -9.74
CA ASN A 92 8.87 7.43 -10.17
C ASN A 92 10.34 7.19 -10.51
N ASP A 93 10.98 6.27 -9.78
CA ASP A 93 12.35 5.83 -10.00
C ASP A 93 12.57 5.30 -11.43
N SER A 94 11.60 4.55 -11.97
CA SER A 94 11.64 3.94 -13.31
C SER A 94 11.35 4.91 -14.46
N MET A 95 11.12 6.20 -14.20
CA MET A 95 11.01 7.18 -15.29
C MET A 95 12.33 7.30 -16.04
N GLY A 96 12.29 7.58 -17.34
CA GLY A 96 13.51 7.79 -18.13
C GLY A 96 14.28 9.03 -17.67
N ALA A 97 15.61 8.96 -17.77
CA ALA A 97 16.49 10.06 -17.41
C ALA A 97 16.24 11.29 -18.29
N HIS A 98 16.11 12.46 -17.66
CA HIS A 98 16.09 13.73 -18.39
C HIS A 98 17.53 14.18 -18.69
N PRO A 99 17.83 14.76 -19.88
CA PRO A 99 19.18 15.19 -20.25
C PRO A 99 19.83 16.19 -19.28
N SER A 100 19.05 16.97 -18.54
CA SER A 100 19.57 17.90 -17.51
C SER A 100 20.05 17.21 -16.22
N GLY A 101 19.80 15.90 -16.07
CA GLY A 101 20.03 15.17 -14.83
C GLY A 101 19.01 15.45 -13.71
N LEU A 102 18.06 16.36 -13.94
CA LEU A 102 16.98 16.65 -13.00
C LEU A 102 15.81 15.67 -13.17
N GLY A 103 15.00 15.54 -12.12
CA GLY A 103 13.74 14.81 -12.17
C GLY A 103 13.70 13.57 -11.27
N PRO A 104 12.64 12.76 -11.41
CA PRO A 104 12.35 11.68 -10.48
C PRO A 104 13.16 10.40 -10.73
N HIS A 105 13.76 10.24 -11.92
CA HIS A 105 14.53 9.05 -12.28
C HIS A 105 15.65 8.76 -11.28
N VAL A 106 15.75 7.49 -10.86
CA VAL A 106 16.83 6.97 -10.03
C VAL A 106 17.46 5.80 -10.78
N PRO A 107 18.74 5.87 -11.23
CA PRO A 107 19.39 4.79 -11.96
C PRO A 107 19.23 3.44 -11.28
N LEU A 108 19.00 2.39 -12.06
CA LEU A 108 18.68 1.05 -11.55
C LEU A 108 19.63 0.54 -10.44
N PRO A 109 20.97 0.65 -10.56
CA PRO A 109 21.87 0.21 -9.48
C PRO A 109 21.66 1.00 -8.17
N GLU A 110 21.40 2.31 -8.29
CA GLU A 110 21.11 3.17 -7.15
C GLU A 110 19.75 2.83 -6.54
N TYR A 111 18.73 2.58 -7.36
CA TYR A 111 17.42 2.14 -6.90
C TYR A 111 17.51 0.83 -6.10
N ILE A 112 18.23 -0.17 -6.60
CA ILE A 112 18.43 -1.45 -5.90
C ILE A 112 19.08 -1.21 -4.53
N GLU A 113 20.12 -0.38 -4.47
CA GLU A 113 20.81 -0.07 -3.23
C GLU A 113 19.93 0.72 -2.25
N ASN A 114 19.17 1.71 -2.74
CA ASN A 114 18.22 2.45 -1.91
C ASN A 114 17.14 1.52 -1.34
N MET A 115 16.57 0.65 -2.16
CA MET A 115 15.56 -0.33 -1.72
C MET A 115 16.14 -1.31 -0.71
N LYS A 116 17.39 -1.74 -0.88
CA LYS A 116 18.10 -2.60 0.09
C LYS A 116 18.28 -1.90 1.43
N GLN A 117 18.64 -0.62 1.42
CA GLN A 117 18.73 0.20 2.65
C GLN A 117 17.37 0.34 3.33
N ILE A 118 16.31 0.62 2.57
CA ILE A 118 14.94 0.69 3.11
C ILE A 118 14.56 -0.65 3.75
N VAL A 119 14.76 -1.79 3.07
CA VAL A 119 14.46 -3.12 3.63
C VAL A 119 15.22 -3.34 4.94
N ASN A 120 16.54 -3.14 4.94
CA ASN A 120 17.38 -3.39 6.11
C ASN A 120 17.00 -2.49 7.29
N TYR A 121 16.68 -1.23 7.02
CA TYR A 121 16.23 -0.29 8.03
C TYR A 121 14.91 -0.76 8.67
N LEU A 122 13.91 -1.07 7.84
CA LEU A 122 12.58 -1.48 8.31
C LEU A 122 12.61 -2.84 9.03
N LYS A 123 13.42 -3.79 8.56
CA LYS A 123 13.66 -5.07 9.28
C LYS A 123 14.30 -4.85 10.65
N GLY A 124 15.09 -3.78 10.80
CA GLY A 124 15.76 -3.44 12.04
C GLY A 124 14.90 -2.68 13.05
N LEU A 125 13.61 -2.43 12.77
CA LEU A 125 12.71 -1.76 13.71
C LEU A 125 12.29 -2.69 14.86
N SER A 126 11.94 -3.94 14.54
CA SER A 126 11.55 -4.97 15.52
C SER A 126 11.63 -6.35 14.87
N ASP A 127 11.91 -7.38 15.67
CA ASP A 127 11.86 -8.79 15.24
C ASP A 127 10.44 -9.24 14.82
N SER A 128 9.41 -8.52 15.27
CA SER A 128 8.00 -8.79 14.95
C SER A 128 7.49 -8.05 13.71
N THR A 129 8.20 -7.01 13.23
CA THR A 129 7.77 -6.24 12.06
C THR A 129 7.79 -7.11 10.81
N ARG A 130 6.69 -7.12 10.07
CA ARG A 130 6.52 -7.81 8.79
C ARG A 130 6.51 -6.81 7.65
N LEU A 131 7.07 -7.20 6.52
CA LEU A 131 7.25 -6.31 5.38
C LEU A 131 6.59 -6.91 4.14
N ILE A 132 5.89 -6.06 3.39
CA ILE A 132 5.42 -6.35 2.04
C ILE A 132 5.91 -5.24 1.13
N PHE A 133 6.61 -5.58 0.06
CA PHE A 133 7.05 -4.63 -0.95
C PHE A 133 6.14 -4.71 -2.18
N LEU A 134 5.81 -3.57 -2.76
CA LEU A 134 5.03 -3.48 -3.98
C LEU A 134 5.95 -3.00 -5.10
N THR A 135 5.94 -3.68 -6.24
CA THR A 135 6.78 -3.31 -7.39
C THR A 135 6.18 -2.15 -8.18
N SER A 136 6.94 -1.55 -9.09
CA SER A 136 6.37 -0.63 -10.08
C SER A 136 5.23 -1.34 -10.85
N PRO A 137 4.01 -0.77 -10.90
CA PRO A 137 2.95 -1.29 -11.77
C PRO A 137 3.28 -0.95 -13.23
N PRO A 138 2.57 -1.58 -14.19
CA PRO A 138 2.67 -1.15 -15.58
C PRO A 138 1.96 0.20 -15.76
N VAL A 139 2.12 0.81 -16.93
CA VAL A 139 1.47 2.09 -17.29
C VAL A 139 0.75 1.98 -18.64
N ASN A 140 -0.27 2.82 -18.82
CA ASN A 140 -0.83 3.04 -20.15
C ASN A 140 -0.01 4.13 -20.86
N GLU A 141 1.01 3.72 -21.60
CA GLU A 141 1.95 4.62 -22.29
C GLU A 141 1.24 5.59 -23.25
N GLU A 142 0.23 5.11 -23.99
CA GLU A 142 -0.55 5.95 -24.90
C GLU A 142 -1.26 7.07 -24.13
N ARG A 143 -1.89 6.73 -23.01
CA ARG A 143 -2.59 7.70 -22.17
C ARG A 143 -1.63 8.68 -21.51
N VAL A 144 -0.46 8.22 -21.04
CA VAL A 144 0.60 9.10 -20.50
C VAL A 144 1.03 10.13 -21.53
N ASN A 145 1.29 9.70 -22.78
CA ASN A 145 1.70 10.59 -23.86
C ASN A 145 0.60 11.59 -24.23
N LYS A 146 -0.68 11.18 -24.18
CA LYS A 146 -1.82 12.04 -24.46
C LYS A 146 -2.02 13.17 -23.44
N TYR A 147 -1.66 12.94 -22.18
CA TYR A 147 -1.77 13.93 -21.11
C TYR A 147 -0.47 14.74 -20.89
N ALA A 148 0.46 14.71 -21.85
CA ALA A 148 1.63 15.59 -21.82
C ALA A 148 1.19 17.05 -21.70
N SER A 149 1.68 17.73 -20.66
CA SER A 149 1.39 19.14 -20.40
C SER A 149 2.40 20.01 -21.14
N GLU A 150 1.94 21.13 -21.72
CA GLU A 150 2.84 22.16 -22.27
C GLU A 150 3.73 22.82 -21.20
N HIS A 151 3.39 22.65 -19.92
CA HIS A 151 4.15 23.20 -18.79
C HIS A 151 5.27 22.27 -18.30
N PHE A 152 5.31 21.01 -18.77
CA PHE A 152 6.29 20.01 -18.35
C PHE A 152 7.12 19.54 -19.54
N SER A 153 8.39 19.20 -19.28
CA SER A 153 9.19 18.45 -20.26
C SER A 153 8.53 17.11 -20.56
N HIS A 154 8.76 16.57 -21.76
CA HIS A 154 8.29 15.24 -22.13
C HIS A 154 8.66 14.20 -21.06
N LEU A 155 7.66 13.49 -20.54
CA LEU A 155 7.84 12.45 -19.53
C LEU A 155 8.16 11.13 -20.24
N VAL A 156 9.33 10.58 -19.97
CA VAL A 156 9.67 9.23 -20.45
C VAL A 156 9.19 8.23 -19.40
N ARG A 157 8.14 7.47 -19.71
CA ARG A 157 7.63 6.40 -18.84
C ARG A 157 7.11 5.26 -19.70
N THR A 158 7.83 4.14 -19.68
CA THR A 158 7.54 2.97 -20.53
C THR A 158 7.38 1.72 -19.67
N ASN A 159 6.66 0.73 -20.18
CA ASN A 159 6.51 -0.56 -19.51
C ASN A 159 7.83 -1.33 -19.46
N GLU A 160 8.72 -1.16 -20.43
CA GLU A 160 10.07 -1.75 -20.39
C GLU A 160 10.86 -1.27 -19.15
N LEU A 161 10.85 0.04 -18.89
CA LEU A 161 11.48 0.59 -17.70
C LEU A 161 10.74 0.14 -16.44
N CYS A 162 9.41 0.20 -16.41
CA CYS A 162 8.63 -0.27 -15.25
C CYS A 162 8.94 -1.73 -14.91
N GLN A 163 9.01 -2.61 -15.92
CA GLN A 163 9.35 -4.02 -15.77
C GLN A 163 10.75 -4.21 -15.19
N THR A 164 11.74 -3.51 -15.75
CA THR A 164 13.13 -3.60 -15.29
C THR A 164 13.26 -3.31 -13.78
N TYR A 165 12.57 -2.28 -13.30
CA TYR A 165 12.58 -1.92 -11.87
C TYR A 165 11.72 -2.86 -11.02
N ALA A 166 10.62 -3.38 -11.58
CA ALA A 166 9.79 -4.36 -10.91
C ALA A 166 10.55 -5.67 -10.68
N ASP A 167 11.20 -6.21 -11.71
CA ASP A 167 11.98 -7.45 -11.65
C ASP A 167 13.16 -7.31 -10.66
N ALA A 168 13.83 -6.16 -10.67
CA ALA A 168 14.89 -5.86 -9.70
C ALA A 168 14.37 -5.85 -8.25
N CYS A 169 13.19 -5.28 -8.01
CA CYS A 169 12.55 -5.27 -6.69
C CYS A 169 12.14 -6.67 -6.24
N VAL A 170 11.55 -7.48 -7.13
CA VAL A 170 11.21 -8.89 -6.85
C VAL A 170 12.46 -9.66 -6.45
N LYS A 171 13.51 -9.59 -7.26
CA LYS A 171 14.77 -10.28 -7.02
C LYS A 171 15.38 -9.88 -5.68
N LEU A 172 15.43 -8.59 -5.39
CA LEU A 172 15.95 -8.09 -4.12
C LEU A 172 15.14 -8.60 -2.91
N CYS A 173 13.81 -8.58 -3.00
CA CYS A 173 12.96 -9.05 -1.91
C CYS A 173 13.12 -10.56 -1.67
N GLN A 174 13.30 -11.35 -2.73
CA GLN A 174 13.62 -12.77 -2.62
C GLN A 174 14.99 -13.00 -1.95
N GLU A 175 16.01 -12.24 -2.33
CA GLU A 175 17.35 -12.32 -1.74
C GLU A 175 17.37 -11.96 -0.24
N LEU A 176 16.49 -11.04 0.18
CA LEU A 176 16.41 -10.55 1.56
C LEU A 176 15.33 -11.23 2.42
N ASP A 177 14.67 -12.25 1.87
CA ASP A 177 13.55 -12.98 2.48
C ASP A 177 12.44 -12.03 2.98
N VAL A 178 11.92 -11.21 2.06
CA VAL A 178 10.82 -10.27 2.29
C VAL A 178 9.70 -10.55 1.30
N LYS A 179 8.44 -10.45 1.75
CA LYS A 179 7.29 -10.66 0.86
C LYS A 179 7.19 -9.52 -0.15
N VAL A 180 6.84 -9.85 -1.38
CA VAL A 180 6.70 -8.90 -2.49
C VAL A 180 5.46 -9.20 -3.31
N VAL A 181 4.76 -8.16 -3.72
CA VAL A 181 3.68 -8.22 -4.70
C VAL A 181 4.19 -7.63 -6.01
N ASN A 182 4.23 -8.46 -7.05
CA ASN A 182 4.59 -8.03 -8.40
C ASN A 182 3.37 -7.38 -9.08
N LEU A 183 3.21 -6.08 -8.85
CA LEU A 183 2.14 -5.28 -9.46
C LEU A 183 2.28 -5.20 -10.99
N PHE A 184 3.50 -5.31 -11.53
CA PHE A 184 3.71 -5.28 -12.98
C PHE A 184 2.92 -6.39 -13.66
N THR A 185 3.08 -7.62 -13.16
CA THR A 185 2.38 -8.79 -13.69
C THR A 185 0.94 -8.91 -13.22
N ALA A 186 0.63 -8.50 -11.98
CA ALA A 186 -0.71 -8.67 -11.41
C ALA A 186 -1.78 -7.90 -12.21
N PHE A 187 -1.47 -6.67 -12.63
CA PHE A 187 -2.40 -5.88 -13.45
C PHE A 187 -2.64 -6.53 -14.81
N GLN A 188 -1.61 -7.08 -15.42
CA GLN A 188 -1.67 -7.68 -16.76
C GLN A 188 -2.47 -8.98 -16.83
N GLN A 189 -2.89 -9.55 -15.69
CA GLN A 189 -3.81 -10.68 -15.67
C GLN A 189 -5.25 -10.31 -16.08
N ARG A 190 -5.59 -9.01 -16.05
CA ARG A 190 -6.88 -8.50 -16.52
C ARG A 190 -6.75 -8.04 -17.96
N GLU A 191 -7.62 -8.51 -18.86
CA GLU A 191 -7.58 -8.17 -20.30
C GLU A 191 -7.55 -6.65 -20.55
N ASN A 192 -8.46 -5.90 -19.93
CA ASN A 192 -8.63 -4.45 -20.13
C ASN A 192 -7.84 -3.59 -19.12
N TRP A 193 -6.72 -4.09 -18.60
CA TRP A 193 -5.97 -3.42 -17.54
C TRP A 193 -5.53 -1.99 -17.93
N MET A 194 -5.11 -1.78 -19.18
CA MET A 194 -4.64 -0.48 -19.67
C MET A 194 -5.70 0.62 -19.59
N THR A 195 -6.97 0.29 -19.83
CA THR A 195 -8.08 1.25 -19.86
C THR A 195 -8.74 1.40 -18.50
N ASP A 196 -8.94 0.27 -17.82
CA ASP A 196 -9.79 0.19 -16.64
C ASP A 196 -9.02 0.52 -15.37
N CYS A 197 -7.73 0.16 -15.30
CA CYS A 197 -6.99 0.18 -14.05
C CYS A 197 -6.30 1.52 -13.75
N PHE A 198 -6.29 2.47 -14.69
CA PHE A 198 -5.67 3.78 -14.53
C PHE A 198 -6.63 4.92 -14.85
N THR A 199 -6.42 6.06 -14.18
CA THR A 199 -7.14 7.30 -14.42
C THR A 199 -6.45 8.10 -15.53
N ASP A 200 -5.19 8.48 -15.32
CA ASP A 200 -4.36 9.27 -16.25
C ASP A 200 -3.31 8.44 -16.99
N GLY A 201 -3.34 7.11 -16.83
CA GLY A 201 -2.36 6.18 -17.38
C GLY A 201 -1.22 5.83 -16.44
N VAL A 202 -1.13 6.52 -15.29
CA VAL A 202 -0.20 6.21 -14.20
C VAL A 202 -0.97 5.89 -12.92
N HIS A 203 -1.80 6.81 -12.44
CA HIS A 203 -2.53 6.69 -11.19
C HIS A 203 -3.68 5.71 -11.29
N LEU A 204 -3.82 4.88 -10.25
CA LEU A 204 -4.77 3.78 -10.23
C LEU A 204 -6.22 4.29 -10.17
N SER A 205 -7.09 3.62 -10.91
CA SER A 205 -8.54 3.76 -10.77
C SER A 205 -9.05 2.95 -9.57
N ALA A 206 -10.36 2.94 -9.35
CA ALA A 206 -10.98 2.04 -8.39
C ALA A 206 -10.74 0.55 -8.74
N GLU A 207 -10.79 0.21 -10.03
CA GLU A 207 -10.55 -1.16 -10.52
C GLU A 207 -9.08 -1.58 -10.33
N GLY A 208 -8.14 -0.69 -10.65
CA GLY A 208 -6.71 -0.96 -10.41
C GLY A 208 -6.40 -1.12 -8.92
N SER A 209 -7.06 -0.32 -8.09
CA SER A 209 -6.93 -0.40 -6.63
C SER A 209 -7.40 -1.76 -6.09
N LYS A 210 -8.51 -2.31 -6.61
CA LYS A 210 -9.01 -3.65 -6.22
C LYS A 210 -7.99 -4.76 -6.47
N ILE A 211 -7.21 -4.69 -7.55
CA ILE A 211 -6.14 -5.66 -7.84
C ILE A 211 -5.05 -5.59 -6.76
N VAL A 212 -4.60 -4.38 -6.41
CA VAL A 212 -3.59 -4.18 -5.35
C VAL A 212 -4.08 -4.75 -4.02
N VAL A 213 -5.34 -4.49 -3.66
CA VAL A 213 -5.98 -5.04 -2.45
C VAL A 213 -5.93 -6.57 -2.45
N ALA A 214 -6.40 -7.18 -3.55
CA ALA A 214 -6.49 -8.62 -3.69
C ALA A 214 -5.14 -9.30 -3.46
N GLU A 215 -4.08 -8.77 -4.07
CA GLU A 215 -2.74 -9.32 -3.97
C GLU A 215 -2.13 -9.13 -2.57
N ILE A 216 -2.38 -7.99 -1.91
CA ILE A 216 -1.94 -7.79 -0.52
C ILE A 216 -2.65 -8.78 0.41
N LEU A 217 -3.98 -8.94 0.28
CA LEU A 217 -4.75 -9.87 1.11
C LEU A 217 -4.32 -11.32 0.89
N LYS A 218 -4.00 -11.69 -0.35
CA LYS A 218 -3.41 -12.99 -0.69
C LYS A 218 -2.11 -13.22 0.08
N VAL A 219 -1.19 -12.25 0.07
CA VAL A 219 0.06 -12.34 0.85
C VAL A 219 -0.23 -12.48 2.34
N LEU A 220 -1.15 -11.68 2.90
CA LEU A 220 -1.50 -11.76 4.31
C LEU A 220 -2.11 -13.10 4.70
N LYS A 221 -2.88 -13.71 3.81
CA LYS A 221 -3.49 -15.04 4.01
C LYS A 221 -2.48 -16.18 3.92
N GLU A 222 -1.54 -16.09 2.98
CA GLU A 222 -0.55 -17.15 2.70
C GLU A 222 0.71 -17.05 3.57
N ALA A 223 0.99 -15.88 4.16
CA ALA A 223 2.16 -15.71 5.00
C ALA A 223 2.04 -16.48 6.32
N GLU A 224 2.99 -17.37 6.58
CA GLU A 224 3.09 -18.14 7.83
C GLU A 224 3.71 -17.31 8.98
N TRP A 225 3.26 -16.07 9.14
CA TRP A 225 3.70 -15.19 10.22
C TRP A 225 3.02 -15.54 11.54
N LYS A 226 3.76 -15.35 12.64
CA LYS A 226 3.25 -15.47 14.01
C LYS A 226 3.45 -14.14 14.76
N PRO A 227 2.36 -13.52 15.27
CA PRO A 227 0.95 -13.84 14.98
C PRO A 227 0.60 -13.63 13.49
N SER A 228 -0.52 -14.21 13.05
CA SER A 228 -1.06 -13.97 11.70
C SER A 228 -1.58 -12.55 11.60
N LEU A 229 -1.27 -11.87 10.48
CA LEU A 229 -1.76 -10.52 10.18
C LEU A 229 -2.93 -10.54 9.19
N HIS A 230 -3.52 -11.71 8.95
CA HIS A 230 -4.78 -11.82 8.24
C HIS A 230 -5.92 -11.40 9.17
N TRP A 231 -6.83 -10.55 8.68
CA TRP A 231 -7.86 -9.90 9.50
C TRP A 231 -8.79 -10.87 10.25
N LYS A 232 -9.12 -12.03 9.67
CA LYS A 232 -9.90 -13.07 10.36
C LYS A 232 -9.19 -13.73 11.55
N SER A 233 -7.87 -13.52 11.67
CA SER A 233 -7.07 -14.06 12.76
C SER A 233 -6.74 -12.98 13.81
N MET A 234 -7.06 -11.72 13.54
CA MET A 234 -6.84 -10.63 14.47
C MET A 234 -8.06 -10.48 15.39
N PRO A 235 -7.88 -10.33 16.71
CA PRO A 235 -8.98 -10.07 17.64
C PRO A 235 -9.66 -8.74 17.31
N THR A 236 -10.99 -8.71 17.38
CA THR A 236 -11.77 -7.48 17.29
C THR A 236 -11.62 -6.67 18.58
N GLU A 237 -11.39 -5.37 18.43
CA GLU A 237 -11.30 -4.42 19.53
C GLU A 237 -12.69 -4.19 20.17
N PHE A 238 -12.76 -4.17 21.50
CA PHE A 238 -14.00 -3.98 22.27
C PHE A 238 -15.12 -4.96 21.90
N SER A 239 -14.79 -6.24 21.76
CA SER A 239 -15.72 -7.29 21.32
C SER A 239 -16.58 -7.87 22.47
N GLU A 240 -16.58 -7.28 23.66
CA GLU A 240 -17.33 -7.81 24.80
C GLU A 240 -18.84 -7.67 24.61
N ASP A 241 -19.60 -8.68 25.08
CA ASP A 241 -21.06 -8.63 25.07
C ASP A 241 -21.59 -7.48 25.94
N SER A 242 -22.62 -6.80 25.45
CA SER A 242 -23.21 -5.64 26.10
C SER A 242 -24.73 -5.76 26.25
N PRO A 243 -25.33 -5.29 27.36
CA PRO A 243 -26.78 -5.16 27.47
C PRO A 243 -27.35 -4.09 26.51
N TYR A 244 -26.49 -3.31 25.86
CA TYR A 244 -26.84 -2.31 24.86
C TYR A 244 -26.77 -2.83 23.42
N ASP A 245 -26.44 -4.11 23.24
CA ASP A 245 -26.43 -4.76 21.93
C ASP A 245 -27.85 -5.02 21.38
N ILE A 246 -27.93 -5.45 20.12
CA ILE A 246 -29.21 -5.67 19.42
C ILE A 246 -30.02 -6.74 20.16
N VAL A 247 -31.26 -6.43 20.53
CA VAL A 247 -32.12 -7.38 21.28
C VAL A 247 -32.51 -8.56 20.40
N GLY A 248 -32.30 -9.78 20.91
CA GLY A 248 -32.69 -11.02 20.26
C GLY A 248 -34.21 -11.18 20.16
N ALA A 249 -34.66 -12.05 19.24
CA ALA A 249 -36.09 -12.27 19.00
C ALA A 249 -36.87 -12.80 20.24
N ASP A 250 -36.17 -13.33 21.23
CA ASP A 250 -36.74 -13.79 22.50
C ASP A 250 -37.03 -12.66 23.51
N GLY A 251 -36.55 -11.43 23.23
CA GLY A 251 -36.66 -10.27 24.11
C GLY A 251 -35.87 -10.38 25.42
N LYS A 252 -34.96 -11.36 25.54
CA LYS A 252 -34.21 -11.66 26.77
C LYS A 252 -32.70 -11.65 26.57
N THR A 253 -32.25 -11.94 25.35
CA THR A 253 -30.83 -11.95 24.98
C THR A 253 -30.48 -10.73 24.15
N THR A 254 -29.20 -10.39 24.13
CA THR A 254 -28.64 -9.43 23.17
C THR A 254 -27.70 -10.16 22.21
N LEU A 255 -27.54 -9.58 21.01
CA LEU A 255 -26.74 -10.12 19.92
C LEU A 255 -25.60 -9.15 19.63
N ASN A 256 -24.40 -9.56 20.02
CA ASN A 256 -23.18 -8.83 19.73
C ASN A 256 -22.86 -8.92 18.23
N ALA A 257 -22.76 -7.75 17.59
CA ALA A 257 -22.52 -7.62 16.16
C ALA A 257 -21.05 -7.31 15.82
N SER A 258 -20.15 -7.25 16.82
CA SER A 258 -18.73 -6.93 16.63
C SER A 258 -18.03 -7.90 15.66
N GLU A 259 -18.42 -9.18 15.69
CA GLU A 259 -17.89 -10.25 14.82
C GLU A 259 -18.68 -10.47 13.52
N TRP A 260 -19.69 -9.63 13.23
CA TRP A 260 -20.53 -9.84 12.06
C TRP A 260 -19.82 -9.38 10.78
N THR A 261 -19.56 -10.33 9.88
CA THR A 261 -19.11 -10.01 8.53
C THR A 261 -20.30 -9.62 7.66
N PHE A 262 -20.45 -8.31 7.39
CA PHE A 262 -21.46 -7.82 6.45
C PHE A 262 -21.22 -8.38 5.04
N HIS A 263 -22.31 -8.68 4.31
CA HIS A 263 -22.23 -9.16 2.93
C HIS A 263 -21.57 -8.11 2.05
N ARG A 264 -20.50 -8.48 1.35
CA ARG A 264 -19.74 -7.60 0.45
C ARG A 264 -20.05 -7.92 -1.01
N GLU A 265 -19.98 -6.92 -1.88
CA GLU A 265 -20.01 -7.13 -3.35
C GLU A 265 -18.81 -7.95 -3.82
N ILE A 266 -17.67 -7.83 -3.13
CA ILE A 266 -16.47 -8.63 -3.37
C ILE A 266 -16.17 -9.42 -2.10
N GLN A 267 -16.22 -10.75 -2.20
CA GLN A 267 -15.78 -11.63 -1.14
C GLN A 267 -14.27 -11.83 -1.28
N TRP A 268 -13.53 -11.38 -0.27
CA TRP A 268 -12.07 -11.43 -0.21
C TRP A 268 -11.57 -12.65 0.60
N ASP A 269 -12.42 -13.66 0.72
CA ASP A 269 -12.28 -14.82 1.60
C ASP A 269 -11.51 -15.98 0.98
#